data_AF-A0A151RL50-F1
#
_entry.id   AF-A0A151RL50-F1
#
_cell.length_a   1.000
_cell.length_b   1.000
_cell.length_c   1.000
_cell.angle_alpha   90.00
_cell.angle_beta   90.00
_cell.angle_gamma   90.00
#
_symmetry.space_group_name_H-M   'P 1'
#
loop_
_entity.id
_entity.type
_entity.pdbx_description
1 polymer ?
#
loop_
_entity_poly.entity_id
_entity_poly.type
_entity_poly.pdbx_seq_one_letter_code
_entity_poly.pdbx_strand_id
1 'polypeptide(L)'
;MKIYILLVIASFTFCFLEKVASISTSRPYDAIFNFGDSISDTGNFLDSGAIRFPVIGKFPYGRTYFKHATGRCSDGRLVIDFIDQNIHAGVNFAVAGATALDSKFFIKAGLEKFLWTNDSLSIQLDWFKKLKPSLCTTKQDCDSYFSRSLFLVGEIGGNDINYAAFAGNITQLQAIVPPELIAEGARELLVPGNFPIGCSAFYLTLFRSGNKEDYDESGCLKTFNGFAAYYNKQLNQALETVRQKNPQARILYADYYGAANRFYHAPGHHGFTNGALRACCGGGGPYNFNMSARCGHNGSKACANSSTYANWDGFHLTEAAYRYIAQETSFARRANPKLQVRNPLRGHPRIMQSPVRFSSCRGVAFEVKPHADPFAITITPQNPSNTKPFWSFFATSRVFPSSTQRSSSKASSHFCDLDDEEQHALGIIPEENLDIEKQNPLHKSQQPSKPARKNESRVSVINF
;
A
#
# COMPACT_ATOMS: atom_id res chain seq x y z
N MET A 1 48.69 51.54 -2.33
CA MET A 1 47.85 50.83 -3.31
C MET A 1 48.05 49.31 -3.32
N LYS A 2 49.30 48.80 -3.40
CA LYS A 2 49.57 47.34 -3.44
C LYS A 2 49.09 46.54 -2.20
N ILE A 3 49.17 47.12 -1.00
CA ILE A 3 48.71 46.47 0.24
C ILE A 3 47.17 46.38 0.31
N TYR A 4 46.47 47.40 -0.20
CA TYR A 4 45.00 47.39 -0.27
C TYR A 4 44.47 46.33 -1.25
N ILE A 5 45.17 46.12 -2.37
CA ILE A 5 44.81 45.09 -3.35
C ILE A 5 45.00 43.69 -2.74
N LEU A 6 46.08 43.46 -1.97
CA LEU A 6 46.31 42.19 -1.28
C LEU A 6 45.26 41.90 -0.20
N LEU A 7 44.83 42.91 0.56
CA LEU A 7 43.78 42.77 1.57
C LEU A 7 42.40 42.51 0.95
N VAL A 8 42.09 43.12 -0.20
CA VAL A 8 40.83 42.89 -0.93
C VAL A 8 40.83 41.49 -1.57
N ILE A 9 41.95 41.03 -2.13
CA ILE A 9 42.07 39.66 -2.68
C ILE A 9 41.98 38.63 -1.56
N ALA A 10 42.61 38.86 -0.40
CA ALA A 10 42.51 37.99 0.77
C ALA A 10 41.09 37.95 1.35
N SER A 11 40.37 39.07 1.37
CA SER A 11 38.96 39.12 1.76
C SER A 11 38.05 38.39 0.76
N PHE A 12 38.33 38.50 -0.54
CA PHE A 12 37.58 37.78 -1.56
C PHE A 12 37.84 36.27 -1.50
N THR A 13 39.08 35.82 -1.31
CA THR A 13 39.37 34.39 -1.14
C THR A 13 38.82 33.83 0.17
N PHE A 14 38.77 34.60 1.27
CA PHE A 14 38.13 34.16 2.50
C PHE A 14 36.60 34.06 2.38
N CYS A 15 35.95 34.91 1.58
CA CYS A 15 34.51 34.81 1.28
C CYS A 15 34.15 33.67 0.33
N PHE A 16 35.07 33.21 -0.53
CA PHE A 16 34.87 32.03 -1.39
C PHE A 16 35.30 30.70 -0.73
N LEU A 17 35.96 30.76 0.44
CA LEU A 17 36.29 29.60 1.28
C LEU A 17 35.30 29.37 2.43
N GLU A 18 34.14 30.05 2.43
CA GLU A 18 32.98 29.47 3.09
C GLU A 18 32.62 28.20 2.33
N LYS A 19 33.10 27.08 2.89
CA LYS A 19 32.70 25.72 2.55
C LYS A 19 31.27 25.74 2.01
N VAL A 20 31.14 25.46 0.72
CA VAL A 20 30.04 24.62 0.25
C VAL A 20 30.28 23.27 0.91
N ALA A 21 30.04 23.19 2.21
CA ALA A 21 29.61 21.97 2.83
C ALA A 21 28.30 21.70 2.12
N SER A 22 28.37 20.89 1.06
CA SER A 22 27.23 20.08 0.69
C SER A 22 26.76 19.50 2.02
N ILE A 23 25.66 20.01 2.54
CA ILE A 23 24.91 19.32 3.57
C ILE A 23 24.50 18.06 2.83
N SER A 24 25.35 17.04 2.89
CA SER A 24 24.94 15.68 2.69
C SER A 24 23.83 15.53 3.70
N THR A 25 22.59 15.68 3.24
CA THR A 25 21.45 15.24 4.01
C THR A 25 21.69 13.75 4.16
N SER A 26 22.36 13.38 5.25
CA SER A 26 22.55 12.00 5.65
C SER A 26 21.20 11.35 5.46
N ARG A 27 21.12 10.44 4.49
CA ARG A 27 19.92 9.62 4.33
C ARG A 27 19.77 8.88 5.65
N PRO A 28 18.63 8.97 6.32
CA PRO A 28 18.48 8.36 7.63
C PRO A 28 18.54 6.83 7.55
N TYR A 29 18.23 6.26 6.38
CA TYR A 29 18.25 4.83 6.11
C TYR A 29 18.79 4.51 4.72
N ASP A 30 19.45 3.37 4.59
CA ASP A 30 19.95 2.80 3.33
C ASP A 30 18.84 2.06 2.56
N ALA A 31 17.90 1.44 3.27
CA ALA A 31 16.78 0.70 2.69
C ALA A 31 15.51 0.75 3.57
N ILE A 32 14.34 0.58 2.94
CA ILE A 32 13.05 0.38 3.63
C ILE A 32 12.48 -1.00 3.32
N PHE A 33 12.15 -1.75 4.38
CA PHE A 33 11.38 -2.98 4.29
C PHE A 33 9.98 -2.73 4.84
N ASN A 34 8.98 -2.75 3.98
CA ASN A 34 7.59 -2.47 4.37
C ASN A 34 6.77 -3.75 4.43
N PHE A 35 5.96 -3.88 5.48
CA PHE A 35 4.96 -4.93 5.71
C PHE A 35 3.64 -4.24 5.99
N GLY A 36 2.50 -4.89 5.76
CA GLY A 36 1.20 -4.30 6.07
C GLY A 36 0.11 -4.68 5.08
N ASP A 37 -0.87 -3.81 4.95
CA ASP A 37 -2.06 -4.06 4.15
C ASP A 37 -2.25 -3.04 3.00
N SER A 38 -3.50 -2.74 2.63
CA SER A 38 -3.84 -1.80 1.56
C SER A 38 -3.41 -0.36 1.80
N ILE A 39 -3.11 0.01 3.06
CA ILE A 39 -2.62 1.34 3.43
C ILE A 39 -1.17 1.55 3.01
N SER A 40 -0.41 0.48 2.77
CA SER A 40 0.98 0.55 2.32
C SER A 40 1.31 -0.35 1.13
N ASP A 41 0.36 -1.13 0.59
CA ASP A 41 0.53 -1.93 -0.63
C ASP A 41 0.69 -1.06 -1.89
N THR A 42 1.80 -1.28 -2.59
CA THR A 42 2.16 -0.56 -3.82
C THR A 42 1.87 -1.32 -5.12
N GLY A 43 1.22 -2.49 -5.06
CA GLY A 43 0.83 -3.32 -6.21
C GLY A 43 0.80 -4.83 -5.97
N ASN A 44 1.29 -5.32 -4.83
CA ASN A 44 1.44 -6.74 -4.53
C ASN A 44 0.11 -7.49 -4.55
N PHE A 45 -1.01 -6.89 -4.16
CA PHE A 45 -2.32 -7.56 -4.24
C PHE A 45 -2.67 -8.02 -5.66
N LEU A 46 -2.34 -7.22 -6.67
CA LEU A 46 -2.58 -7.60 -8.06
C LEU A 46 -1.58 -8.68 -8.52
N ASP A 47 -0.35 -8.61 -8.05
CA ASP A 47 0.73 -9.54 -8.41
C ASP A 47 0.64 -10.90 -7.67
N SER A 48 0.07 -10.94 -6.46
CA SER A 48 -0.06 -12.17 -5.66
C SER A 48 -1.12 -13.12 -6.22
N GLY A 49 -1.95 -12.64 -7.16
CA GLY A 49 -3.06 -13.38 -7.73
C GLY A 49 -4.35 -13.26 -6.91
N ALA A 50 -4.40 -12.37 -5.92
CA ALA A 50 -5.62 -12.05 -5.19
C ALA A 50 -6.57 -11.22 -6.09
N ILE A 51 -7.77 -11.73 -6.36
CA ILE A 51 -8.69 -11.17 -7.39
C ILE A 51 -9.99 -10.64 -6.80
N ARG A 52 -10.10 -10.48 -5.47
CA ARG A 52 -11.38 -10.10 -4.84
C ARG A 52 -11.77 -8.65 -5.12
N PHE A 53 -10.80 -7.82 -5.53
CA PHE A 53 -11.01 -6.41 -5.84
C PHE A 53 -10.04 -5.90 -6.92
N PRO A 54 -10.12 -6.43 -8.17
CA PRO A 54 -9.13 -6.15 -9.22
C PRO A 54 -9.25 -4.73 -9.80
N VAL A 55 -10.29 -3.99 -9.40
CA VAL A 55 -10.55 -2.63 -9.89
C VAL A 55 -9.53 -1.60 -9.42
N ILE A 56 -8.72 -1.91 -8.40
CA ILE A 56 -7.57 -1.08 -8.00
C ILE A 56 -6.47 -1.05 -9.09
N GLY A 57 -6.49 -2.01 -10.01
CA GLY A 57 -5.65 -2.04 -11.22
C GLY A 57 -6.23 -1.24 -12.39
N LYS A 58 -7.30 -0.44 -12.17
CA LYS A 58 -7.97 0.34 -13.22
C LYS A 58 -8.14 1.80 -12.79
N PHE A 59 -8.22 2.69 -13.78
CA PHE A 59 -8.65 4.07 -13.54
C PHE A 59 -10.03 4.06 -12.84
N PRO A 60 -10.28 4.87 -11.80
CA PRO A 60 -9.58 6.10 -11.43
C PRO A 60 -8.48 5.98 -10.36
N TYR A 61 -8.07 4.77 -9.96
CA TYR A 61 -6.94 4.60 -9.03
C TYR A 61 -5.64 5.13 -9.65
N GLY A 62 -4.80 5.76 -8.83
CA GLY A 62 -3.53 6.37 -9.27
C GLY A 62 -3.63 7.61 -10.19
N ARG A 63 -4.83 8.18 -10.40
CA ARG A 63 -5.07 9.34 -11.28
C ARG A 63 -4.32 10.63 -10.92
N THR A 64 -3.84 10.81 -9.68
CA THR A 64 -3.17 12.04 -9.25
C THR A 64 -1.68 12.04 -9.57
N TYR A 65 -0.85 11.31 -8.83
CA TYR A 65 0.61 11.32 -9.02
C TYR A 65 1.04 10.50 -10.24
N PHE A 66 0.57 9.26 -10.34
CA PHE A 66 1.01 8.32 -11.38
C PHE A 66 0.31 8.54 -12.73
N LYS A 67 -0.89 9.12 -12.73
CA LYS A 67 -1.77 9.30 -13.91
C LYS A 67 -2.27 7.99 -14.53
N HIS A 68 -2.05 6.86 -13.87
CA HIS A 68 -2.54 5.54 -14.23
C HIS A 68 -2.63 4.68 -12.96
N ALA A 69 -3.38 3.58 -13.03
CA ALA A 69 -3.52 2.69 -11.88
C ALA A 69 -2.25 1.87 -11.66
N THR A 70 -1.81 1.78 -10.40
CA THR A 70 -0.62 1.01 -10.00
C THR A 70 -0.96 -0.16 -9.07
N GLY A 71 -2.23 -0.39 -8.76
CA GLY A 71 -2.65 -1.32 -7.69
C GLY A 71 -2.66 -0.72 -6.28
N ARG A 72 -2.23 0.53 -6.09
CA ARG A 72 -2.40 1.24 -4.80
C ARG A 72 -3.88 1.51 -4.53
N CYS A 73 -4.32 1.30 -3.30
CA CYS A 73 -5.69 1.60 -2.85
C CYS A 73 -5.89 3.10 -2.56
N SER A 74 -5.60 3.97 -3.55
CA SER A 74 -5.77 5.42 -3.46
C SER A 74 -5.88 6.04 -4.85
N ASP A 75 -6.21 7.33 -4.93
CA ASP A 75 -6.09 8.11 -6.15
C ASP A 75 -4.64 8.42 -6.53
N GLY A 76 -3.68 8.15 -5.63
CA GLY A 76 -2.25 8.33 -5.89
C GLY A 76 -1.36 7.64 -4.86
N ARG A 77 -0.43 8.42 -4.31
CA ARG A 77 0.57 7.96 -3.34
C ARG A 77 -0.02 7.65 -1.96
N LEU A 78 0.57 6.66 -1.30
CA LEU A 78 0.29 6.24 0.08
C LEU A 78 1.26 6.90 1.07
N VAL A 79 1.06 6.71 2.38
CA VAL A 79 1.96 7.28 3.41
C VAL A 79 3.42 6.86 3.19
N ILE A 80 3.64 5.59 2.81
CA ILE A 80 4.97 5.04 2.55
C ILE A 80 5.71 5.78 1.44
N ASP A 81 5.01 6.21 0.38
CA ASP A 81 5.60 6.97 -0.73
C ASP A 81 6.06 8.40 -0.29
N PHE A 82 5.61 8.89 0.87
CA PHE A 82 6.04 10.17 1.45
C PHE A 82 7.18 10.01 2.46
N ILE A 83 7.27 8.83 3.11
CA ILE A 83 8.42 8.46 3.94
C ILE A 83 9.64 8.20 3.06
N ASP A 84 9.42 7.58 1.91
CA ASP A 84 10.47 7.05 1.04
C ASP A 84 10.81 7.92 -0.18
N GLN A 85 10.83 9.25 -0.02
CA GLN A 85 11.08 10.13 -1.17
C GLN A 85 12.55 10.18 -1.61
N ASN A 86 13.46 9.53 -0.88
CA ASN A 86 14.90 9.61 -1.12
C ASN A 86 15.66 8.28 -0.98
N ILE A 87 14.97 7.13 -0.83
CA ILE A 87 15.63 5.82 -0.70
C ILE A 87 15.35 5.03 -1.99
N HIS A 88 16.42 4.48 -2.56
CA HIS A 88 16.39 3.76 -3.83
C HIS A 88 16.49 2.24 -3.65
N ALA A 89 16.46 1.77 -2.41
CA ALA A 89 16.63 0.37 -2.05
C ALA A 89 15.61 -0.04 -0.99
N GLY A 90 15.15 -1.28 -1.04
CA GLY A 90 14.09 -1.77 -0.17
C GLY A 90 13.11 -2.69 -0.89
N VAL A 91 12.24 -3.33 -0.12
CA VAL A 91 11.18 -4.20 -0.64
C VAL A 91 9.89 -3.96 0.14
N ASN A 92 8.80 -3.83 -0.61
CA ASN A 92 7.47 -3.75 -0.05
C ASN A 92 6.81 -5.12 -0.10
N PHE A 93 6.50 -5.69 1.05
CA PHE A 93 5.79 -6.96 1.21
C PHE A 93 4.30 -6.78 1.55
N ALA A 94 3.82 -5.56 1.76
CA ALA A 94 2.43 -5.30 2.11
C ALA A 94 1.47 -5.76 1.01
N VAL A 95 0.32 -6.31 1.39
CA VAL A 95 -0.70 -6.80 0.45
C VAL A 95 -2.07 -6.31 0.86
N ALA A 96 -2.83 -5.72 -0.06
CA ALA A 96 -4.18 -5.24 0.23
C ALA A 96 -5.08 -6.33 0.86
N GLY A 97 -5.74 -6.00 1.97
CA GLY A 97 -6.61 -6.93 2.69
C GLY A 97 -5.88 -7.94 3.59
N ALA A 98 -4.55 -7.84 3.70
CA ALA A 98 -3.74 -8.65 4.61
C ALA A 98 -4.16 -8.45 6.07
N THR A 99 -4.03 -9.53 6.84
CA THR A 99 -4.37 -9.57 8.28
C THR A 99 -3.12 -9.77 9.12
N ALA A 100 -3.16 -9.29 10.36
CA ALA A 100 -2.11 -9.59 11.34
C ALA A 100 -2.13 -11.07 11.71
N LEU A 101 -3.33 -11.63 11.90
CA LEU A 101 -3.56 -13.06 12.11
C LEU A 101 -3.55 -13.85 10.79
N ASP A 102 -3.23 -15.14 10.86
CA ASP A 102 -3.28 -16.01 9.68
C ASP A 102 -4.70 -16.26 9.20
N SER A 103 -4.87 -16.44 7.89
CA SER A 103 -6.14 -16.83 7.26
C SER A 103 -6.79 -18.05 7.92
N LYS A 104 -5.99 -19.00 8.43
CA LYS A 104 -6.46 -20.18 9.20
C LYS A 104 -7.28 -19.80 10.44
N PHE A 105 -6.97 -18.69 11.11
CA PHE A 105 -7.75 -18.19 12.24
C PHE A 105 -9.18 -17.83 11.80
N PHE A 106 -9.30 -17.04 10.72
CA PHE A 106 -10.58 -16.61 10.18
C PHE A 106 -11.39 -17.77 9.59
N ILE A 107 -10.73 -18.73 8.93
CA ILE A 107 -11.39 -19.95 8.43
C ILE A 107 -11.99 -20.75 9.59
N LYS A 108 -11.24 -20.95 10.68
CA LYS A 108 -11.76 -21.64 11.88
C LYS A 108 -12.92 -20.90 12.53
N ALA A 109 -12.94 -19.58 12.42
CA ALA A 109 -14.02 -18.73 12.92
C ALA A 109 -15.23 -18.63 11.95
N GLY A 110 -15.21 -19.29 10.79
CA GLY A 110 -16.28 -19.19 9.77
C GLY A 110 -16.34 -17.85 9.05
N LEU A 111 -15.20 -17.15 8.98
CA LEU A 111 -15.04 -15.81 8.41
C LEU A 111 -14.32 -15.81 7.06
N GLU A 112 -14.06 -16.97 6.47
CA GLU A 112 -13.34 -17.12 5.19
C GLU A 112 -14.02 -16.36 4.05
N LYS A 113 -15.35 -16.28 4.08
CA LYS A 113 -16.12 -15.50 3.10
C LYS A 113 -15.88 -14.00 3.18
N PHE A 114 -15.20 -13.47 4.19
CA PHE A 114 -14.87 -12.06 4.31
C PHE A 114 -13.41 -11.76 3.94
N LEU A 115 -12.52 -12.75 3.94
CA LEU A 115 -11.11 -12.58 3.58
C LEU A 115 -10.92 -12.10 2.14
N TRP A 116 -10.10 -11.07 1.92
CA TRP A 116 -9.79 -10.57 0.58
C TRP A 116 -8.56 -11.23 -0.04
N THR A 117 -7.62 -11.64 0.80
CA THR A 117 -6.44 -12.41 0.47
C THR A 117 -6.15 -13.41 1.60
N ASN A 118 -5.33 -14.40 1.31
CA ASN A 118 -4.73 -15.27 2.32
C ASN A 118 -3.37 -14.76 2.81
N ASP A 119 -2.84 -13.70 2.19
CA ASP A 119 -1.51 -13.13 2.48
C ASP A 119 -1.51 -12.37 3.82
N SER A 120 -1.27 -13.09 4.92
CA SER A 120 -1.15 -12.51 6.27
C SER A 120 0.24 -11.93 6.53
N LEU A 121 0.39 -11.21 7.64
CA LEU A 121 1.67 -10.69 8.10
C LEU A 121 2.74 -11.78 8.22
N SER A 122 2.38 -12.98 8.68
CA SER A 122 3.33 -14.11 8.76
C SER A 122 3.87 -14.53 7.39
N ILE A 123 3.01 -14.54 6.36
CA ILE A 123 3.40 -14.84 4.97
C ILE A 123 4.34 -13.76 4.44
N GLN A 124 4.07 -12.49 4.73
CA GLN A 124 4.96 -11.39 4.35
C GLN A 124 6.34 -11.51 5.02
N LEU A 125 6.39 -11.92 6.29
CA LEU A 125 7.63 -12.20 7.01
C LEU A 125 8.39 -13.39 6.39
N ASP A 126 7.68 -14.42 5.94
CA ASP A 126 8.30 -15.55 5.24
C ASP A 126 8.89 -15.15 3.89
N TRP A 127 8.24 -14.24 3.15
CA TRP A 127 8.81 -13.66 1.93
C TRP A 127 10.09 -12.87 2.22
N PHE A 128 10.09 -12.08 3.30
CA PHE A 128 11.30 -11.38 3.73
C PHE A 128 12.44 -12.36 4.08
N LYS A 129 12.15 -13.41 4.86
CA LYS A 129 13.15 -14.44 5.19
C LYS A 129 13.71 -15.14 3.95
N LYS A 130 12.88 -15.38 2.93
CA LYS A 130 13.30 -15.94 1.63
C LYS A 130 14.15 -14.96 0.83
N LEU A 131 13.88 -13.66 0.90
CA LEU A 131 14.65 -12.63 0.22
C LEU A 131 16.00 -12.37 0.91
N LYS A 132 16.04 -12.44 2.25
CA LYS A 132 17.19 -12.06 3.08
C LYS A 132 18.56 -12.60 2.58
N PRO A 133 18.71 -13.87 2.16
CA PRO A 133 19.99 -14.38 1.64
C PRO A 133 20.51 -13.66 0.39
N SER A 134 19.64 -13.00 -0.38
CA SER A 134 20.04 -12.18 -1.54
C SER A 134 20.49 -10.76 -1.18
N LEU A 135 20.16 -10.30 0.04
CA LEU A 135 20.51 -8.96 0.53
C LEU A 135 21.81 -8.99 1.34
N CYS A 136 22.05 -10.07 2.07
CA CYS A 136 23.20 -10.27 2.92
C CYS A 136 23.46 -11.77 3.12
N THR A 137 24.72 -12.17 3.22
CA THR A 137 25.12 -13.58 3.26
C THR A 137 25.54 -14.04 4.65
N THR A 138 26.35 -13.23 5.35
CA THR A 138 26.78 -13.54 6.72
C THR A 138 25.92 -12.82 7.75
N LYS A 139 25.90 -13.34 8.99
CA LYS A 139 25.21 -12.67 10.11
C LYS A 139 25.69 -11.24 10.32
N GLN A 140 27.00 -11.02 10.26
CA GLN A 140 27.60 -9.70 10.46
C GLN A 140 27.20 -8.72 9.35
N ASP A 141 27.15 -9.19 8.10
CA ASP A 141 26.69 -8.38 6.97
C ASP A 141 25.21 -8.03 7.11
N CYS A 142 24.38 -9.00 7.49
CA CYS A 142 22.96 -8.76 7.73
C CYS A 142 22.71 -7.79 8.88
N ASP A 143 23.40 -7.98 10.02
CA ASP A 143 23.29 -7.07 11.17
C ASP A 143 23.72 -5.66 10.78
N SER A 144 24.81 -5.52 10.02
CA SER A 144 25.29 -4.23 9.49
C SER A 144 24.27 -3.57 8.56
N TYR A 145 23.76 -4.30 7.56
CA TYR A 145 22.82 -3.78 6.58
C TYR A 145 21.46 -3.41 7.19
N PHE A 146 20.88 -4.30 8.00
CA PHE A 146 19.59 -4.06 8.64
C PHE A 146 19.65 -3.05 9.79
N SER A 147 20.82 -2.82 10.39
CA SER A 147 20.98 -1.73 11.36
C SER A 147 20.83 -0.33 10.74
N ARG A 148 21.08 -0.20 9.44
CA ARG A 148 20.91 1.04 8.65
C ARG A 148 19.61 1.05 7.84
N SER A 149 18.73 0.08 8.04
CA SER A 149 17.45 -0.03 7.33
C SER A 149 16.28 0.30 8.25
N LEU A 150 15.22 0.85 7.67
CA LEU A 150 13.94 1.05 8.36
C LEU A 150 13.00 -0.11 8.03
N PHE A 151 12.44 -0.71 9.08
CA PHE A 151 11.37 -1.70 8.95
C PHE A 151 10.05 -1.02 9.28
N LEU A 152 9.26 -0.72 8.24
CA LEU A 152 7.89 -0.25 8.41
C LEU A 152 6.98 -1.46 8.54
N VAL A 153 6.50 -1.72 9.73
CA VAL A 153 5.39 -2.64 9.93
C VAL A 153 4.16 -1.76 9.86
N GLY A 154 3.69 -1.47 8.64
CA GLY A 154 2.62 -0.53 8.31
C GLY A 154 1.31 -0.81 9.04
N GLU A 155 0.21 -0.17 8.62
CA GLU A 155 -1.07 -0.46 9.28
C GLU A 155 -1.42 -1.92 8.99
N ILE A 156 -1.52 -2.71 10.06
CA ILE A 156 -1.81 -4.13 9.99
C ILE A 156 -2.63 -4.49 11.24
N GLY A 157 -3.64 -5.31 11.05
CA GLY A 157 -4.64 -5.58 12.07
C GLY A 157 -5.97 -4.87 11.81
N GLY A 158 -6.01 -3.79 11.03
CA GLY A 158 -7.27 -3.15 10.61
C GLY A 158 -8.22 -4.11 9.89
N ASN A 159 -7.70 -4.97 9.01
CA ASN A 159 -8.53 -5.99 8.34
C ASN A 159 -9.06 -7.07 9.29
N ASP A 160 -8.31 -7.42 10.33
CA ASP A 160 -8.77 -8.35 11.36
C ASP A 160 -10.04 -7.81 12.04
N ILE A 161 -10.05 -6.50 12.33
CA ILE A 161 -11.21 -5.76 12.86
C ILE A 161 -12.34 -5.71 11.83
N ASN A 162 -12.03 -5.37 10.59
CA ASN A 162 -13.01 -5.27 9.52
C ASN A 162 -13.78 -6.59 9.35
N TYR A 163 -13.07 -7.71 9.26
CA TYR A 163 -13.70 -9.02 9.05
C TYR A 163 -14.54 -9.47 10.25
N ALA A 164 -14.08 -9.17 11.47
CA ALA A 164 -14.84 -9.40 12.69
C ALA A 164 -16.13 -8.54 12.73
N ALA A 165 -16.01 -7.26 12.39
CA ALA A 165 -17.14 -6.34 12.28
C ALA A 165 -18.17 -6.78 11.24
N PHE A 166 -17.74 -7.31 10.08
CA PHE A 166 -18.66 -7.79 9.03
C PHE A 166 -19.46 -9.01 9.47
N ALA A 167 -18.95 -9.77 10.43
CA ALA A 167 -19.65 -10.88 11.06
C ALA A 167 -20.57 -10.45 12.21
N GLY A 168 -20.60 -9.16 12.56
CA GLY A 168 -21.35 -8.64 13.70
C GLY A 168 -20.73 -8.99 15.06
N ASN A 169 -19.48 -9.44 15.09
CA ASN A 169 -18.79 -9.78 16.33
C ASN A 169 -17.40 -9.15 16.35
N ILE A 170 -17.28 -8.04 17.06
CA ILE A 170 -15.99 -7.40 17.32
C ILE A 170 -15.58 -7.78 18.74
N THR A 171 -15.12 -9.01 18.91
CA THR A 171 -14.42 -9.39 20.15
C THR A 171 -13.12 -8.57 20.28
N GLN A 172 -12.60 -8.43 21.50
CA GLN A 172 -11.32 -7.75 21.76
C GLN A 172 -10.17 -8.53 21.09
N LEU A 173 -9.96 -8.28 19.81
CA LEU A 173 -8.77 -8.72 19.09
C LEU A 173 -7.55 -8.09 19.77
N GLN A 174 -6.58 -8.91 20.11
CA GLN A 174 -5.33 -8.44 20.68
C GLN A 174 -4.42 -7.97 19.55
N ALA A 175 -3.78 -6.82 19.76
CA ALA A 175 -2.76 -6.32 18.84
C ALA A 175 -1.56 -7.27 18.83
N ILE A 176 -1.03 -7.56 17.64
CA ILE A 176 0.13 -8.42 17.44
C ILE A 176 1.26 -7.55 16.90
N VAL A 177 2.37 -7.53 17.63
CA VAL A 177 3.64 -6.98 17.16
C VAL A 177 4.52 -8.16 16.81
N PRO A 178 5.09 -8.25 15.59
CA PRO A 178 5.98 -9.35 15.24
C PRO A 178 7.41 -9.11 15.78
N PRO A 179 7.81 -9.70 16.93
CA PRO A 179 9.19 -9.59 17.41
C PRO A 179 10.19 -10.29 16.46
N GLU A 180 9.71 -11.11 15.53
CA GLU A 180 10.52 -11.90 14.60
C GLU A 180 11.42 -11.01 13.74
N LEU A 181 10.98 -9.82 13.33
CA LEU A 181 11.83 -8.90 12.57
C LEU A 181 13.10 -8.49 13.33
N ILE A 182 12.99 -8.30 14.64
CA ILE A 182 14.13 -7.96 15.49
C ILE A 182 15.09 -9.14 15.59
N ALA A 183 14.54 -10.37 15.74
CA ALA A 183 15.32 -11.60 15.70
C ALA A 183 16.04 -11.78 14.36
N GLU A 184 15.44 -11.30 13.26
CA GLU A 184 16.04 -11.33 11.92
C GLU A 184 17.07 -10.23 11.66
N GLY A 185 17.32 -9.31 12.60
CA GLY A 185 18.35 -8.29 12.51
C GLY A 185 17.84 -6.85 12.43
N ALA A 186 16.52 -6.63 12.38
CA ALA A 186 15.97 -5.28 12.40
C ALA A 186 16.39 -4.54 13.68
N ARG A 187 16.85 -3.29 13.52
CA ARG A 187 17.19 -2.39 14.65
C ARG A 187 16.33 -1.16 14.70
N GLU A 188 15.63 -0.84 13.62
CA GLU A 188 14.73 0.29 13.59
C GLU A 188 13.37 -0.09 13.00
N LEU A 189 12.33 0.01 13.83
CA LEU A 189 10.97 -0.34 13.47
C LEU A 189 10.07 0.89 13.61
N LEU A 190 9.25 1.15 12.60
CA LEU A 190 8.11 2.07 12.68
C LEU A 190 6.82 1.25 12.61
N VAL A 191 5.96 1.40 13.61
CA VAL A 191 4.69 0.68 13.73
C VAL A 191 3.56 1.69 13.88
N PRO A 192 2.74 1.96 12.86
CA PRO A 192 1.59 2.82 12.99
C PRO A 192 0.41 2.09 13.64
N GLY A 193 -0.44 2.86 14.31
CA GLY A 193 -1.75 2.38 14.76
C GLY A 193 -2.80 2.46 13.65
N ASN A 194 -3.98 1.90 13.90
CA ASN A 194 -5.13 1.94 13.01
C ASN A 194 -5.76 3.32 12.95
N PHE A 195 -6.37 3.65 11.81
CA PHE A 195 -7.16 4.87 11.63
C PHE A 195 -8.48 4.87 12.46
N PRO A 196 -9.13 6.03 12.64
CA PRO A 196 -10.50 6.08 13.16
C PRO A 196 -11.49 5.52 12.13
N ILE A 197 -11.62 4.19 12.10
CA ILE A 197 -12.40 3.45 11.09
C ILE A 197 -13.90 3.82 11.07
N GLY A 198 -14.44 4.29 12.20
CA GLY A 198 -15.82 4.78 12.31
C GLY A 198 -16.10 6.06 11.54
N CYS A 199 -15.05 6.74 11.06
CA CYS A 199 -15.16 7.90 10.18
C CYS A 199 -15.17 7.54 8.68
N SER A 200 -14.92 6.28 8.32
CA SER A 200 -14.88 5.88 6.92
C SER A 200 -16.29 5.87 6.30
N ALA A 201 -16.40 6.32 5.05
CA ALA A 201 -17.66 6.35 4.32
C ALA A 201 -18.32 4.95 4.24
N PHE A 202 -17.51 3.89 4.19
CA PHE A 202 -17.96 2.51 4.23
C PHE A 202 -18.68 2.18 5.55
N TYR A 203 -18.04 2.40 6.71
CA TYR A 203 -18.64 2.11 8.01
C TYR A 203 -19.89 2.96 8.26
N LEU A 204 -19.82 4.25 7.92
CA LEU A 204 -20.94 5.18 8.01
C LEU A 204 -22.14 4.78 7.14
N THR A 205 -21.91 4.04 6.05
CA THR A 205 -22.97 3.53 5.19
C THR A 205 -23.56 2.22 5.72
N LEU A 206 -22.71 1.25 6.11
CA LEU A 206 -23.18 -0.07 6.54
C LEU A 206 -23.80 -0.07 7.93
N PHE A 207 -23.24 0.71 8.85
CA PHE A 207 -23.65 0.75 10.26
C PHE A 207 -24.34 2.06 10.61
N ARG A 208 -24.98 2.68 9.62
CA ARG A 208 -25.72 3.92 9.81
C ARG A 208 -26.79 3.73 10.88
N SER A 209 -26.67 4.49 11.96
CA SER A 209 -27.69 4.59 13.00
C SER A 209 -28.58 5.82 12.79
N GLY A 210 -29.86 5.69 13.18
CA GLY A 210 -30.78 6.82 13.32
C GLY A 210 -30.62 7.59 14.64
N ASN A 211 -29.89 7.01 15.60
CA ASN A 211 -29.59 7.62 16.90
C ASN A 211 -28.39 8.57 16.77
N LYS A 212 -28.57 9.85 17.10
CA LYS A 212 -27.48 10.84 16.94
C LYS A 212 -26.35 10.60 17.93
N GLU A 213 -26.70 10.02 19.07
CA GLU A 213 -25.86 9.65 20.19
C GLU A 213 -24.89 8.52 19.85
N ASP A 214 -25.03 7.86 18.70
CA ASP A 214 -24.07 6.86 18.22
C ASP A 214 -22.86 7.50 17.51
N TYR A 215 -22.98 8.78 17.16
CA TYR A 215 -21.95 9.55 16.48
C TYR A 215 -21.23 10.51 17.44
N ASP A 216 -19.98 10.82 17.14
CA ASP A 216 -19.24 11.91 17.78
C ASP A 216 -19.53 13.26 17.09
N GLU A 217 -18.94 14.33 17.62
CA GLU A 217 -19.09 15.70 17.09
C GLU A 217 -18.59 15.85 15.66
N SER A 218 -17.70 14.96 15.21
CA SER A 218 -17.18 14.94 13.83
C SER A 218 -18.08 14.14 12.89
N GLY A 219 -19.13 13.50 13.40
CA GLY A 219 -20.05 12.65 12.64
C GLY A 219 -19.55 11.22 12.43
N CYS A 220 -18.55 10.78 13.18
CA CYS A 220 -18.01 9.41 13.10
C CYS A 220 -18.71 8.48 14.11
N LEU A 221 -18.80 7.18 13.79
CA LEU A 221 -19.41 6.20 14.68
C LEU A 221 -18.51 5.90 15.89
N LYS A 222 -19.00 6.21 17.10
CA LYS A 222 -18.24 6.10 18.36
C LYS A 222 -17.82 4.67 18.67
N THR A 223 -18.67 3.68 18.42
CA THR A 223 -18.37 2.27 18.71
C THR A 223 -17.12 1.79 17.96
N PHE A 224 -17.03 2.08 16.66
CA PHE A 224 -15.91 1.63 15.83
C PHE A 224 -14.64 2.44 16.08
N ASN A 225 -14.76 3.75 16.29
CA ASN A 225 -13.64 4.59 16.71
C ASN A 225 -13.11 4.18 18.09
N GLY A 226 -14.00 3.87 19.03
CA GLY A 226 -13.65 3.35 20.35
C GLY A 226 -12.91 2.02 20.28
N PHE A 227 -13.32 1.13 19.37
CA PHE A 227 -12.61 -0.11 19.14
C PHE A 227 -11.20 0.11 18.55
N ALA A 228 -11.06 0.96 17.52
CA ALA A 228 -9.75 1.28 16.96
C ALA A 228 -8.82 1.95 17.99
N ALA A 229 -9.36 2.85 18.81
CA ALA A 229 -8.61 3.48 19.91
C ALA A 229 -8.17 2.45 20.97
N TYR A 230 -9.05 1.50 21.33
CA TYR A 230 -8.70 0.39 22.21
C TYR A 230 -7.59 -0.48 21.61
N TYR A 231 -7.71 -0.88 20.34
CA TYR A 231 -6.68 -1.66 19.64
C TYR A 231 -5.32 -0.94 19.66
N ASN A 232 -5.30 0.36 19.35
CA ASN A 232 -4.08 1.17 19.36
C ASN A 232 -3.46 1.31 20.75
N LYS A 233 -4.28 1.32 21.81
CA LYS A 233 -3.80 1.27 23.20
C LYS A 233 -3.12 -0.06 23.50
N GLN A 234 -3.74 -1.19 23.12
CA GLN A 234 -3.15 -2.52 23.29
C GLN A 234 -1.86 -2.66 22.48
N LEU A 235 -1.82 -2.13 21.26
CA LEU A 235 -0.63 -2.10 20.42
C LEU A 235 0.52 -1.35 21.11
N ASN A 236 0.26 -0.17 21.69
CA ASN A 236 1.28 0.57 22.42
C ASN A 236 1.84 -0.20 23.63
N GLN A 237 0.98 -0.87 24.39
CA GLN A 237 1.40 -1.71 25.52
C GLN A 237 2.25 -2.92 25.06
N ALA A 238 1.85 -3.55 23.95
CA ALA A 238 2.64 -4.62 23.34
C ALA A 238 4.02 -4.10 22.88
N LEU A 239 4.06 -2.92 22.24
CA LEU A 239 5.32 -2.28 21.82
C LEU A 239 6.22 -1.94 23.02
N GLU A 240 5.68 -1.50 24.15
CA GLU A 240 6.46 -1.29 25.39
C GLU A 240 7.11 -2.60 25.85
N THR A 241 6.36 -3.70 25.86
CA THR A 241 6.90 -5.03 26.20
C THR A 241 8.02 -5.45 25.24
N VAL A 242 7.83 -5.24 23.93
CA VAL A 242 8.85 -5.57 22.93
C VAL A 242 10.09 -4.69 23.08
N ARG A 243 9.94 -3.39 23.37
CA ARG A 243 11.07 -2.47 23.64
C ARG A 243 11.89 -2.93 24.85
N GLN A 244 11.24 -3.30 25.95
CA GLN A 244 11.92 -3.79 27.15
C GLN A 244 12.76 -5.05 26.88
N LYS A 245 12.22 -5.96 26.05
CA LYS A 245 12.91 -7.20 25.67
C LYS A 245 14.01 -7.00 24.61
N ASN A 246 14.03 -5.87 23.92
CA ASN A 246 14.92 -5.60 22.80
C ASN A 246 15.54 -4.20 22.91
N PRO A 247 16.35 -3.92 23.95
CA PRO A 247 16.95 -2.60 24.17
C PRO A 247 17.87 -2.15 23.03
N GLN A 248 18.37 -3.08 22.22
CA GLN A 248 19.17 -2.83 21.02
C GLN A 248 18.35 -2.31 19.82
N ALA A 249 17.02 -2.40 19.86
CA ALA A 249 16.14 -1.99 18.76
C ALA A 249 15.37 -0.71 19.12
N ARG A 250 15.38 0.27 18.21
CA ARG A 250 14.56 1.47 18.28
C ARG A 250 13.19 1.19 17.65
N ILE A 251 12.17 1.09 18.49
CA ILE A 251 10.79 0.78 18.06
C ILE A 251 9.91 2.01 18.26
N LEU A 252 9.42 2.59 17.17
CA LEU A 252 8.65 3.83 17.16
C LEU A 252 7.19 3.54 16.85
N TYR A 253 6.29 4.15 17.62
CA TYR A 253 4.86 4.15 17.32
C TYR A 253 4.52 5.37 16.46
N ALA A 254 3.78 5.18 15.37
CA ALA A 254 3.23 6.26 14.55
C ALA A 254 1.73 6.42 14.81
N ASP A 255 1.35 7.56 15.39
CA ASP A 255 -0.05 7.85 15.72
C ASP A 255 -0.86 8.30 14.49
N TYR A 256 -1.17 7.34 13.61
CA TYR A 256 -2.03 7.54 12.44
C TYR A 256 -3.44 7.92 12.85
N TYR A 257 -3.95 7.36 13.96
CA TYR A 257 -5.25 7.72 14.50
C TYR A 257 -5.33 9.21 14.82
N GLY A 258 -4.43 9.70 15.67
CA GLY A 258 -4.39 11.10 16.08
C GLY A 258 -4.11 12.04 14.91
N ALA A 259 -3.24 11.66 13.98
CA ALA A 259 -2.99 12.42 12.76
C ALA A 259 -4.27 12.56 11.91
N ALA A 260 -4.98 11.47 11.67
CA ALA A 260 -6.21 11.49 10.87
C ALA A 260 -7.36 12.22 11.58
N ASN A 261 -7.48 12.05 12.90
CA ASN A 261 -8.56 12.67 13.68
C ASN A 261 -8.58 14.21 13.56
N ARG A 262 -7.43 14.85 13.32
CA ARG A 262 -7.34 16.31 13.09
C ARG A 262 -8.18 16.75 11.89
N PHE A 263 -8.07 16.04 10.76
CA PHE A 263 -8.86 16.40 9.57
C PHE A 263 -10.29 15.91 9.61
N TYR A 264 -10.65 14.94 10.46
CA TYR A 264 -12.06 14.61 10.70
C TYR A 264 -12.75 15.69 11.53
N HIS A 265 -12.07 16.22 12.54
CA HIS A 265 -12.61 17.29 13.39
C HIS A 265 -12.73 18.63 12.66
N ALA A 266 -11.73 19.00 11.85
CA ALA A 266 -11.70 20.29 11.15
C ALA A 266 -11.28 20.14 9.67
N PRO A 267 -12.07 19.47 8.82
CA PRO A 267 -11.68 19.12 7.45
C PRO A 267 -11.30 20.33 6.60
N GLY A 268 -12.10 21.40 6.64
CA GLY A 268 -11.83 22.63 5.88
C GLY A 268 -10.53 23.31 6.29
N HIS A 269 -10.16 23.29 7.58
CA HIS A 269 -8.91 23.87 8.08
C HIS A 269 -7.68 23.14 7.52
N HIS A 270 -7.82 21.85 7.23
CA HIS A 270 -6.76 21.01 6.68
C HIS A 270 -6.84 20.84 5.15
N GLY A 271 -7.64 21.66 4.47
CA GLY A 271 -7.74 21.68 3.00
C GLY A 271 -8.76 20.71 2.40
N PHE A 272 -9.50 19.95 3.22
CA PHE A 272 -10.54 19.03 2.79
C PHE A 272 -11.90 19.73 2.73
N THR A 273 -12.02 20.73 1.84
CA THR A 273 -13.22 21.59 1.74
C THR A 273 -14.49 20.86 1.32
N ASN A 274 -14.37 19.71 0.65
CA ASN A 274 -15.51 18.86 0.30
C ASN A 274 -15.77 17.75 1.36
N GLY A 275 -15.07 17.81 2.49
CA GLY A 275 -15.31 16.99 3.68
C GLY A 275 -14.40 15.78 3.80
N ALA A 276 -14.41 15.18 4.98
CA ALA A 276 -13.61 14.00 5.31
C ALA A 276 -14.41 12.68 5.33
N LEU A 277 -15.73 12.73 5.58
CA LEU A 277 -16.55 11.53 5.75
C LEU A 277 -17.17 10.98 4.45
N ARG A 278 -17.22 11.79 3.39
CA ARG A 278 -17.80 11.40 2.09
C ARG A 278 -16.69 10.93 1.16
N ALA A 279 -16.88 9.78 0.51
CA ALA A 279 -15.92 9.27 -0.47
C ALA A 279 -15.89 10.14 -1.73
N CYS A 280 -14.70 10.43 -2.26
CA CYS A 280 -14.57 11.08 -3.56
C CYS A 280 -15.04 10.18 -4.70
N CYS A 281 -14.84 8.87 -4.61
CA CYS A 281 -15.17 7.89 -5.63
C CYS A 281 -16.14 6.83 -5.11
N GLY A 282 -17.32 6.75 -5.71
CA GLY A 282 -18.29 5.72 -5.36
C GLY A 282 -19.65 5.91 -6.03
N GLY A 283 -20.62 5.10 -5.62
CA GLY A 283 -21.91 4.91 -6.30
C GLY A 283 -23.10 5.66 -5.69
N GLY A 284 -22.87 6.80 -5.03
CA GLY A 284 -23.94 7.64 -4.47
C GLY A 284 -24.31 7.32 -3.01
N GLY A 285 -25.49 7.77 -2.57
CA GLY A 285 -25.91 7.73 -1.16
C GLY A 285 -25.28 8.86 -0.30
N PRO A 286 -25.60 8.90 1.01
CA PRO A 286 -25.19 10.01 1.89
C PRO A 286 -23.67 10.20 1.99
N TYR A 287 -22.91 9.10 2.00
CA TYR A 287 -21.45 9.10 2.11
C TYR A 287 -20.73 8.79 0.79
N ASN A 288 -21.47 8.80 -0.34
CA ASN A 288 -20.99 8.42 -1.67
C ASN A 288 -20.42 7.00 -1.74
N PHE A 289 -20.94 6.08 -0.94
CA PHE A 289 -20.49 4.70 -0.92
C PHE A 289 -21.66 3.74 -1.16
N ASN A 290 -21.45 2.73 -2.01
CA ASN A 290 -22.42 1.71 -2.33
C ASN A 290 -21.70 0.38 -2.61
N MET A 291 -22.07 -0.69 -1.92
CA MET A 291 -21.44 -2.01 -2.06
C MET A 291 -21.57 -2.60 -3.47
N SER A 292 -22.66 -2.32 -4.17
CA SER A 292 -22.90 -2.79 -5.54
C SER A 292 -22.23 -1.92 -6.61
N ALA A 293 -21.82 -0.70 -6.24
CA ALA A 293 -21.21 0.30 -7.13
C ALA A 293 -20.00 0.97 -6.43
N ARG A 294 -19.04 0.14 -6.00
CA ARG A 294 -17.77 0.58 -5.39
C ARG A 294 -16.93 1.37 -6.40
N CYS A 295 -15.95 2.15 -5.94
CA CYS A 295 -15.05 2.88 -6.82
C CYS A 295 -14.44 1.95 -7.91
N GLY A 296 -14.47 2.40 -9.17
CA GLY A 296 -13.99 1.62 -10.31
C GLY A 296 -14.99 0.58 -10.85
N HIS A 297 -16.10 0.31 -10.14
CA HIS A 297 -17.21 -0.50 -10.68
C HIS A 297 -18.18 0.36 -11.50
N ASN A 298 -18.96 -0.32 -12.34
CA ASN A 298 -20.06 0.33 -13.05
C ASN A 298 -21.05 0.98 -12.06
N GLY A 299 -21.54 2.17 -12.39
CA GLY A 299 -22.40 2.96 -11.52
C GLY A 299 -21.66 3.80 -10.46
N SER A 300 -20.33 3.71 -10.38
CA SER A 300 -19.52 4.60 -9.55
C SER A 300 -18.96 5.79 -10.35
N LYS A 301 -18.73 6.91 -9.67
CA LYS A 301 -18.06 8.09 -10.26
C LYS A 301 -17.06 8.69 -9.26
N ALA A 302 -15.88 9.02 -9.77
CA ALA A 302 -14.90 9.80 -9.01
C ALA A 302 -15.22 11.30 -9.09
N CYS A 303 -14.96 12.00 -7.99
CA CYS A 303 -15.08 13.45 -7.91
C CYS A 303 -14.07 14.15 -8.85
N ALA A 304 -14.32 15.44 -9.15
CA ALA A 304 -13.45 16.20 -10.05
C ALA A 304 -12.08 16.51 -9.42
N ASN A 305 -12.08 16.95 -8.16
CA ASN A 305 -10.87 17.31 -7.42
C ASN A 305 -10.75 16.52 -6.11
N SER A 306 -10.00 15.42 -6.14
CA SER A 306 -9.81 14.54 -4.99
C SER A 306 -8.99 15.16 -3.86
N SER A 307 -8.18 16.20 -4.10
CA SER A 307 -7.39 16.84 -3.03
C SER A 307 -8.23 17.58 -1.99
N THR A 308 -9.52 17.78 -2.27
CA THR A 308 -10.49 18.44 -1.38
C THR A 308 -11.29 17.46 -0.53
N TYR A 309 -11.06 16.14 -0.70
CA TYR A 309 -11.68 15.06 0.06
C TYR A 309 -10.62 14.29 0.84
N ALA A 310 -10.93 13.86 2.06
CA ALA A 310 -10.04 12.96 2.79
C ALA A 310 -10.24 11.49 2.39
N ASN A 311 -11.50 11.07 2.21
CA ASN A 311 -11.86 9.70 1.87
C ASN A 311 -11.88 9.49 0.35
N TRP A 312 -11.20 8.44 -0.14
CA TRP A 312 -11.12 8.11 -1.56
C TRP A 312 -12.29 7.23 -2.01
N ASP A 313 -12.39 5.99 -1.53
CA ASP A 313 -13.28 4.96 -2.11
C ASP A 313 -14.28 4.35 -1.11
N GLY A 314 -14.38 4.92 0.08
CA GLY A 314 -15.17 4.41 1.19
C GLY A 314 -14.32 3.84 2.31
N PHE A 315 -13.22 3.16 1.97
CA PHE A 315 -12.30 2.53 2.93
C PHE A 315 -11.01 3.33 3.07
N HIS A 316 -10.43 3.71 1.94
CA HIS A 316 -9.09 4.26 1.87
C HIS A 316 -9.12 5.79 1.78
N LEU A 317 -7.97 6.40 2.03
CA LEU A 317 -7.79 7.84 1.97
C LEU A 317 -7.26 8.29 0.60
N THR A 318 -7.47 9.57 0.29
CA THR A 318 -6.86 10.21 -0.87
C THR A 318 -5.37 10.42 -0.65
N GLU A 319 -4.61 10.61 -1.73
CA GLU A 319 -3.19 10.99 -1.68
C GLU A 319 -2.99 12.24 -0.81
N ALA A 320 -3.92 13.19 -0.87
CA ALA A 320 -3.86 14.42 -0.07
C ALA A 320 -3.95 14.13 1.43
N ALA A 321 -4.85 13.23 1.84
CA ALA A 321 -4.96 12.81 3.24
C ALA A 321 -3.77 11.95 3.69
N TYR A 322 -3.27 11.03 2.86
CA TYR A 322 -2.06 10.29 3.18
C TYR A 322 -0.83 11.19 3.30
N ARG A 323 -0.70 12.20 2.45
CA ARG A 323 0.36 13.22 2.58
C ARG A 323 0.25 13.97 3.90
N TYR A 324 -0.95 14.37 4.29
CA TYR A 324 -1.19 15.05 5.56
C TYR A 324 -0.77 14.17 6.75
N ILE A 325 -1.17 12.90 6.76
CA ILE A 325 -0.75 11.94 7.81
C ILE A 325 0.77 11.77 7.85
N ALA A 326 1.42 11.66 6.69
CA ALA A 326 2.87 11.62 6.61
C ALA A 326 3.51 12.88 7.24
N GLN A 327 3.01 14.07 6.92
CA GLN A 327 3.53 15.33 7.47
C GLN A 327 3.28 15.44 8.98
N GLU A 328 2.13 15.00 9.47
CA GLU A 328 1.77 15.12 10.88
C GLU A 328 2.53 14.13 11.77
N THR A 329 2.88 12.95 11.25
CA THR A 329 3.63 11.97 12.04
C THR A 329 5.09 12.41 12.22
N SER A 330 5.52 12.48 13.48
CA SER A 330 6.83 13.00 13.90
C SER A 330 8.02 12.24 13.29
N PHE A 331 7.81 10.99 12.88
CA PHE A 331 8.82 10.20 12.19
C PHE A 331 9.10 10.72 10.78
N ALA A 332 8.06 10.98 9.96
CA ALA A 332 8.28 11.46 8.60
C ALA A 332 8.91 12.87 8.57
N ARG A 333 8.67 13.72 9.58
CA ARG A 333 9.40 15.01 9.74
C ARG A 333 10.89 14.84 10.03
N ARG A 334 11.29 13.72 10.67
CA ARG A 334 12.69 13.36 10.95
C ARG A 334 13.33 12.62 9.78
N ALA A 335 12.59 11.70 9.15
CA ALA A 335 13.05 10.92 8.00
C ALA A 335 13.15 11.76 6.72
N ASN A 336 12.33 12.81 6.60
CA ASN A 336 12.32 13.72 5.47
C ASN A 336 12.24 15.18 5.94
N PRO A 337 13.40 15.87 6.07
CA PRO A 337 13.45 17.27 6.49
C PRO A 337 12.63 18.23 5.61
N LYS A 338 12.35 17.85 4.35
CA LYS A 338 11.51 18.65 3.43
C LYS A 338 10.02 18.63 3.79
N LEU A 339 9.56 17.69 4.62
CA LEU A 339 8.20 17.63 5.14
C LEU A 339 7.98 18.52 6.38
N GLN A 340 9.02 19.20 6.87
CA GLN A 340 8.86 20.22 7.90
C GLN A 340 8.13 21.43 7.30
N VAL A 341 6.83 21.54 7.57
CA VAL A 341 6.03 22.69 7.15
C VAL A 341 6.64 23.96 7.78
N ARG A 342 7.19 24.85 6.94
CA ARG A 342 7.42 26.24 7.35
C ARG A 342 6.06 26.82 7.70
N ASN A 343 5.90 27.20 8.96
CA ASN A 343 4.72 27.90 9.47
C ASN A 343 4.27 28.99 8.46
N PRO A 344 2.98 29.10 8.09
CA PRO A 344 2.52 30.09 7.10
C PRO A 344 2.67 31.55 7.54
N LEU A 345 3.09 31.81 8.77
CA LEU A 345 3.34 33.16 9.29
C LEU A 345 4.71 33.68 8.87
N ARG A 346 4.90 33.95 7.58
CA ARG A 346 5.81 34.97 6.99
C ARG A 346 5.82 34.79 5.48
N GLY A 347 4.98 35.58 4.80
CA GLY A 347 4.95 35.62 3.34
C GLY A 347 6.20 36.28 2.78
N HIS A 348 6.82 35.67 1.76
CA HIS A 348 7.67 36.28 0.73
C HIS A 348 7.52 35.46 -0.58
N PRO A 349 7.74 36.06 -1.76
CA PRO A 349 7.21 35.55 -3.03
C PRO A 349 7.98 34.34 -3.59
N ARG A 350 7.27 33.42 -4.26
CA ARG A 350 7.83 32.24 -4.94
C ARG A 350 8.46 32.61 -6.28
N ILE A 351 9.72 32.23 -6.46
CA ILE A 351 10.37 32.08 -7.77
C ILE A 351 10.05 30.68 -8.29
N MET A 352 9.56 30.60 -9.52
CA MET A 352 9.17 29.38 -10.23
C MET A 352 10.43 28.69 -10.78
N GLN A 353 10.69 27.43 -10.39
CA GLN A 353 11.72 26.60 -11.01
C GLN A 353 11.08 25.47 -11.83
N SER A 354 11.62 25.29 -13.03
CA SER A 354 11.21 24.38 -14.11
C SER A 354 11.44 22.89 -13.80
N PRO A 355 10.75 21.96 -14.49
CA PRO A 355 10.84 20.53 -14.21
C PRO A 355 12.10 19.90 -14.82
N VAL A 356 12.82 19.12 -14.00
CA VAL A 356 13.93 18.25 -14.42
C VAL A 356 13.36 16.89 -14.83
N ARG A 357 13.71 16.42 -16.04
CA ARG A 357 13.42 15.05 -16.52
C ARG A 357 14.44 14.07 -15.92
N PHE A 358 13.99 12.90 -15.47
CA PHE A 358 14.86 11.77 -15.14
C PHE A 358 14.59 10.58 -16.06
N SER A 359 15.68 9.97 -16.52
CA SER A 359 15.76 8.77 -17.35
C SER A 359 15.72 7.48 -16.52
N SER A 360 15.08 6.45 -17.08
CA SER A 360 14.85 5.10 -16.50
C SER A 360 16.10 4.22 -16.49
N CYS A 361 16.23 3.32 -15.51
CA CYS A 361 17.14 2.15 -15.54
C CYS A 361 16.43 0.87 -15.06
N ARG A 362 16.83 -0.28 -15.64
CA ARG A 362 16.17 -1.60 -15.64
C ARG A 362 16.24 -2.36 -14.30
N GLY A 363 15.18 -3.10 -13.96
CA GLY A 363 15.13 -4.08 -12.87
C GLY A 363 15.28 -5.54 -13.36
N VAL A 364 15.76 -6.42 -12.48
CA VAL A 364 15.94 -7.88 -12.71
C VAL A 364 15.00 -8.65 -11.77
N ALA A 365 14.33 -9.69 -12.28
CA ALA A 365 13.45 -10.59 -11.50
C ALA A 365 14.13 -11.96 -11.28
N PHE A 366 13.90 -12.60 -10.12
CA PHE A 366 14.41 -13.95 -9.82
C PHE A 366 13.27 -14.94 -9.50
N GLU A 367 13.49 -16.22 -9.86
CA GLU A 367 12.56 -17.35 -9.77
C GLU A 367 12.90 -18.25 -8.57
N VAL A 368 11.91 -18.67 -7.77
CA VAL A 368 12.11 -19.56 -6.59
C VAL A 368 11.23 -20.80 -6.71
N LYS A 369 11.84 -21.98 -6.77
CA LYS A 369 11.13 -23.27 -6.85
C LYS A 369 10.75 -23.82 -5.46
N PRO A 370 9.55 -24.42 -5.29
CA PRO A 370 9.12 -24.98 -4.01
C PRO A 370 9.69 -26.38 -3.76
N HIS A 371 10.23 -26.63 -2.56
CA HIS A 371 10.50 -27.96 -2.01
C HIS A 371 9.64 -28.22 -0.77
N ALA A 372 9.38 -29.51 -0.52
CA ALA A 372 8.36 -30.06 0.37
C ALA A 372 8.52 -29.71 1.87
N ASP A 373 7.38 -29.61 2.54
CA ASP A 373 7.18 -29.31 3.96
C ASP A 373 7.63 -30.49 4.87
N PRO A 374 8.66 -30.31 5.73
CA PRO A 374 9.11 -31.36 6.64
C PRO A 374 8.30 -31.47 7.95
N PHE A 375 7.19 -30.75 8.13
CA PHE A 375 6.46 -30.71 9.41
C PHE A 375 4.93 -30.93 9.32
N ALA A 376 4.47 -31.81 8.42
CA ALA A 376 3.07 -32.21 8.40
C ALA A 376 2.68 -33.02 9.66
N ILE A 377 1.78 -32.48 10.49
CA ILE A 377 1.12 -33.19 11.59
C ILE A 377 -0.30 -33.58 11.13
N THR A 378 -0.59 -34.89 11.14
CA THR A 378 -1.91 -35.47 10.84
C THR A 378 -2.83 -35.35 12.06
N ILE A 379 -4.04 -34.81 11.90
CA ILE A 379 -5.08 -34.84 12.95
C ILE A 379 -6.35 -35.48 12.39
N THR A 380 -6.85 -36.49 13.08
CA THR A 380 -8.08 -37.23 12.79
C THR A 380 -9.33 -36.43 13.21
N PRO A 381 -10.48 -36.57 12.52
CA PRO A 381 -11.67 -35.76 12.79
C PRO A 381 -12.51 -36.33 13.95
N GLN A 382 -13.00 -35.47 14.85
CA GLN A 382 -14.13 -35.77 15.72
C GLN A 382 -15.38 -34.98 15.26
N ASN A 383 -16.52 -35.68 15.27
CA ASN A 383 -17.84 -35.22 14.81
C ASN A 383 -18.40 -34.04 15.64
N PRO A 384 -19.13 -33.10 15.03
CA PRO A 384 -19.78 -32.00 15.73
C PRO A 384 -21.19 -32.37 16.23
N SER A 385 -21.49 -32.05 17.49
CA SER A 385 -22.85 -32.05 18.03
C SER A 385 -23.54 -30.70 17.81
N ASN A 386 -24.80 -30.80 17.39
CA ASN A 386 -25.72 -29.72 17.03
C ASN A 386 -25.99 -28.72 18.17
N THR A 387 -25.96 -27.42 17.87
CA THR A 387 -26.98 -26.44 18.30
C THR A 387 -26.95 -25.21 17.39
N LYS A 388 -28.12 -24.79 16.88
CA LYS A 388 -28.34 -23.55 16.10
C LYS A 388 -28.86 -22.42 17.02
N PRO A 389 -28.69 -21.16 16.60
CA PRO A 389 -29.87 -20.28 16.44
C PRO A 389 -29.79 -19.50 15.11
N PHE A 390 -30.74 -19.66 14.18
CA PHE A 390 -32.00 -18.91 14.05
C PHE A 390 -31.81 -17.39 13.90
N TRP A 391 -31.76 -16.91 12.64
CA TRP A 391 -32.55 -15.79 12.08
C TRP A 391 -32.33 -15.78 10.55
N SER A 392 -33.41 -15.89 9.79
CA SER A 392 -33.42 -15.84 8.32
C SER A 392 -34.71 -15.19 7.86
N PHE A 393 -34.62 -14.12 7.06
CA PHE A 393 -35.63 -13.53 6.17
C PHE A 393 -34.99 -12.27 5.54
N PHE A 394 -35.03 -11.90 4.26
CA PHE A 394 -35.42 -12.39 2.93
C PHE A 394 -34.38 -11.73 1.97
N ALA A 395 -34.03 -12.19 0.76
CA ALA A 395 -34.91 -12.40 -0.37
C ALA A 395 -34.21 -13.17 -1.52
N THR A 396 -34.95 -14.15 -2.02
CA THR A 396 -35.05 -14.69 -3.39
C THR A 396 -34.13 -14.16 -4.49
N SER A 397 -33.21 -15.01 -4.95
CA SER A 397 -32.57 -14.88 -6.27
C SER A 397 -33.41 -15.61 -7.33
N ARG A 398 -33.91 -14.87 -8.33
CA ARG A 398 -34.29 -15.46 -9.62
C ARG A 398 -33.02 -15.59 -10.45
N VAL A 399 -32.67 -16.82 -10.79
CA VAL A 399 -31.64 -17.18 -11.76
C VAL A 399 -32.19 -16.92 -13.17
N PHE A 400 -31.46 -16.16 -13.97
CA PHE A 400 -31.52 -16.26 -15.44
C PHE A 400 -30.08 -16.31 -15.98
N PRO A 401 -29.79 -17.23 -16.92
CA PRO A 401 -28.45 -17.39 -17.48
C PRO A 401 -28.24 -16.36 -18.60
N SER A 402 -27.05 -15.77 -18.68
CA SER A 402 -26.63 -15.12 -19.92
C SER A 402 -25.17 -15.44 -20.24
N SER A 403 -25.05 -16.22 -21.32
CA SER A 403 -24.03 -16.21 -22.36
C SER A 403 -22.65 -15.63 -22.02
N THR A 404 -21.69 -16.55 -21.95
CA THR A 404 -20.28 -16.33 -22.22
C THR A 404 -20.08 -15.64 -23.59
N GLN A 405 -19.76 -14.35 -23.59
CA GLN A 405 -19.03 -13.73 -24.70
C GLN A 405 -17.57 -13.57 -24.28
N ARG A 406 -16.71 -14.39 -24.91
CA ARG A 406 -15.26 -14.21 -24.92
C ARG A 406 -14.96 -12.90 -25.66
N SER A 407 -14.49 -11.89 -24.94
CA SER A 407 -13.74 -10.78 -25.57
C SER A 407 -12.25 -11.04 -25.35
N SER A 408 -11.59 -11.45 -26.43
CA SER A 408 -10.14 -11.53 -26.52
C SER A 408 -9.57 -10.12 -26.72
N SER A 409 -8.92 -9.56 -25.71
CA SER A 409 -7.97 -8.47 -25.90
C SER A 409 -6.56 -9.05 -25.85
N LYS A 410 -5.93 -9.12 -27.01
CA LYS A 410 -4.49 -9.34 -27.15
C LYS A 410 -3.79 -8.11 -26.59
N ALA A 411 -3.01 -8.26 -25.53
CA ALA A 411 -1.97 -7.30 -25.20
C ALA A 411 -0.68 -7.80 -25.86
N SER A 412 -0.22 -7.05 -26.87
CA SER A 412 1.04 -7.24 -27.58
C SER A 412 2.21 -6.99 -26.64
N SER A 413 3.13 -7.95 -26.54
CA SER A 413 4.46 -7.73 -26.02
C SER A 413 5.30 -7.06 -27.11
N HIS A 414 5.66 -5.79 -26.94
CA HIS A 414 6.73 -5.19 -27.73
C HIS A 414 8.07 -5.49 -27.04
N PHE A 415 8.92 -6.23 -27.74
CA PHE A 415 10.37 -6.27 -27.58
C PHE A 415 10.94 -4.95 -28.16
N CYS A 416 11.94 -4.37 -27.50
CA CYS A 416 12.83 -3.38 -28.11
C CYS A 416 14.25 -3.95 -28.05
N ASP A 417 14.77 -4.34 -29.21
CA ASP A 417 16.20 -4.45 -29.47
C ASP A 417 16.81 -3.05 -29.59
N LEU A 418 18.11 -3.00 -29.31
CA LEU A 418 18.99 -1.85 -29.38
C LEU A 418 19.29 -1.54 -30.84
N ASP A 419 19.32 -0.27 -31.23
CA ASP A 419 20.07 0.17 -32.42
C ASP A 419 20.91 1.40 -32.09
N ASP A 420 22.18 1.28 -32.45
CA ASP A 420 23.24 2.27 -32.45
C ASP A 420 23.02 3.32 -33.56
N GLU A 421 23.59 4.51 -33.38
CA GLU A 421 23.68 5.53 -34.44
C GLU A 421 24.66 5.09 -35.54
N GLU A 422 24.27 5.18 -36.82
CA GLU A 422 25.00 5.96 -37.84
C GLU A 422 24.28 6.05 -39.22
N GLN A 423 24.18 7.29 -39.70
CA GLN A 423 24.30 7.83 -41.07
C GLN A 423 23.92 7.08 -42.38
N HIS A 424 23.21 7.86 -43.21
CA HIS A 424 23.25 8.00 -44.69
C HIS A 424 22.41 7.11 -45.65
N ALA A 425 21.51 7.83 -46.37
CA ALA A 425 21.24 7.81 -47.82
C ALA A 425 20.25 6.80 -48.49
N LEU A 426 19.18 7.40 -49.06
CA LEU A 426 18.55 7.19 -50.39
C LEU A 426 18.11 5.78 -50.87
N GLY A 427 16.83 5.64 -51.28
CA GLY A 427 16.43 4.75 -52.40
C GLY A 427 15.08 4.00 -52.33
N ILE A 428 14.02 4.60 -52.89
CA ILE A 428 12.98 4.10 -53.85
C ILE A 428 12.42 2.63 -53.78
N ILE A 429 11.10 2.49 -53.47
CA ILE A 429 9.91 1.84 -54.17
C ILE A 429 10.09 0.43 -54.87
N PRO A 430 9.07 -0.49 -55.01
CA PRO A 430 8.05 -1.07 -54.08
C PRO A 430 7.69 -2.59 -54.34
N GLU A 431 6.61 -3.07 -53.70
CA GLU A 431 5.60 -4.08 -54.12
C GLU A 431 6.00 -5.52 -54.54
N GLU A 432 5.36 -6.54 -53.95
CA GLU A 432 4.21 -7.22 -54.59
C GLU A 432 3.56 -8.29 -53.68
N ASN A 433 2.28 -8.50 -53.96
CA ASN A 433 1.32 -9.40 -53.32
C ASN A 433 1.59 -10.89 -53.62
N LEU A 434 1.00 -11.80 -52.83
CA LEU A 434 0.18 -12.90 -53.33
C LEU A 434 -0.49 -13.70 -52.20
N ASP A 435 -1.82 -13.58 -52.16
CA ASP A 435 -2.75 -14.55 -51.57
C ASP A 435 -2.76 -15.86 -52.39
N ILE A 436 -3.17 -16.98 -51.77
CA ILE A 436 -4.34 -17.82 -52.16
C ILE A 436 -4.36 -19.19 -51.46
N GLU A 437 -5.48 -19.38 -50.76
CA GLU A 437 -6.35 -20.55 -50.54
C GLU A 437 -5.87 -21.99 -50.20
N LYS A 438 -6.43 -22.44 -49.06
CA LYS A 438 -7.25 -23.66 -48.81
C LYS A 438 -6.73 -25.02 -49.31
N GLN A 439 -6.52 -25.92 -48.34
CA GLN A 439 -7.19 -27.23 -48.27
C GLN A 439 -6.98 -27.90 -46.90
N ASN A 440 -8.02 -28.56 -46.40
CA ASN A 440 -8.07 -29.51 -45.27
C ASN A 440 -8.88 -30.72 -45.81
N PRO A 441 -8.86 -31.96 -45.25
CA PRO A 441 -8.59 -32.30 -43.85
C PRO A 441 -7.89 -33.68 -43.61
N LEU A 442 -7.84 -34.08 -42.32
CA LEU A 442 -7.45 -35.37 -41.73
C LEU A 442 -5.95 -35.66 -41.50
N HIS A 443 -5.50 -35.50 -40.25
CA HIS A 443 -5.23 -36.66 -39.37
C HIS A 443 -5.05 -36.24 -37.91
N LYS A 444 -5.67 -36.99 -37.00
CA LYS A 444 -5.50 -36.89 -35.54
C LYS A 444 -4.05 -37.23 -35.15
N SER A 445 -3.40 -36.32 -34.42
CA SER A 445 -2.21 -36.59 -33.62
C SER A 445 -2.40 -35.95 -32.26
N GLN A 446 -2.34 -36.77 -31.20
CA GLN A 446 -2.41 -36.35 -29.81
C GLN A 446 -1.11 -35.62 -29.45
N GLN A 447 -1.20 -34.33 -29.12
CA GLN A 447 -0.13 -33.60 -28.45
C GLN A 447 -0.38 -33.59 -26.93
N PRO A 448 0.65 -33.81 -26.09
CA PRO A 448 0.50 -33.82 -24.65
C PRO A 448 0.11 -32.45 -24.10
N SER A 449 -0.70 -32.46 -23.05
CA SER A 449 -1.15 -31.28 -22.32
C SER A 449 0.03 -30.40 -21.88
N LYS A 450 0.00 -29.12 -22.28
CA LYS A 450 0.87 -28.08 -21.71
C LYS A 450 0.68 -28.07 -20.18
N PRO A 451 1.77 -28.03 -19.38
CA PRO A 451 1.63 -27.91 -17.94
C PRO A 451 0.96 -26.57 -17.60
N ALA A 452 0.02 -26.63 -16.66
CA ALA A 452 -0.64 -25.46 -16.11
C ALA A 452 0.41 -24.44 -15.62
N ARG A 453 0.25 -23.17 -16.00
CA ARG A 453 1.00 -22.06 -15.41
C ARG A 453 0.78 -22.11 -13.89
N LYS A 454 1.85 -22.36 -13.14
CA LYS A 454 1.88 -22.06 -11.71
C LYS A 454 1.73 -20.55 -11.56
N ASN A 455 0.76 -20.11 -10.77
CA ASN A 455 0.72 -18.74 -10.28
C ASN A 455 1.84 -18.59 -9.26
N GLU A 456 2.99 -18.08 -9.71
CA GLU A 456 4.06 -17.65 -8.82
C GLU A 456 3.82 -16.18 -8.48
N SER A 457 3.61 -15.90 -7.19
CA SER A 457 3.43 -14.55 -6.66
C SER A 457 4.73 -13.77 -6.79
N ARG A 458 4.73 -12.71 -7.60
CA ARG A 458 5.86 -11.78 -7.69
C ARG A 458 5.71 -10.74 -6.57
N VAL A 459 6.78 -10.52 -5.79
CA VAL A 459 6.84 -9.42 -4.83
C VAL A 459 7.37 -8.20 -5.56
N SER A 460 6.66 -7.07 -5.45
CA SER A 460 7.05 -5.81 -6.05
C SER A 460 8.34 -5.29 -5.41
N VAL A 461 9.41 -5.21 -6.19
CA VAL A 461 10.56 -4.37 -5.84
C VAL A 461 10.11 -2.93 -5.91
N ILE A 462 10.46 -2.14 -4.90
CA ILE A 462 9.98 -0.77 -4.81
C ILE A 462 10.58 0.07 -5.94
N ASN A 463 9.77 0.43 -6.94
CA ASN A 463 10.08 1.47 -7.90
C ASN A 463 9.11 2.63 -7.65
N PHE A 464 9.62 3.73 -7.07
CA PHE A 464 8.85 4.95 -6.77
C PHE A 464 8.67 5.87 -7.97
#